data_AF-A0A7W0PLW0-F1
#
_entry.id   AF-A0A7W0PLW0-F1
#
_cell.length_a   1.000
_cell.length_b   1.000
_cell.length_c   1.000
_cell.angle_alpha   90.00
_cell.angle_beta   90.00
_cell.angle_gamma   90.00
#
_symmetry.space_group_name_H-M   'P 1'
#
loop_
_entity.id
_entity.type
_entity.pdbx_description
1 polymer ?
#
loop_
_entity_poly.entity_id
_entity_poly.type
_entity_poly.pdbx_seq_one_letter_code
_entity_poly.pdbx_strand_id
1 'polypeptide(L)' 'MDSAARSTVSPLSTATLDRLRAGIQGIVFDPDHAEYETARRVWNGMIDRRPALIARCTGVADVQAALAFARA' A
#
# COMPACT_ATOMS: atom_id res chain seq x y z
N MET A 1 6.32 -27.05 10.00
CA MET A 1 5.11 -26.68 9.25
C MET A 1 5.25 -25.21 8.92
N ASP A 2 5.30 -24.91 7.63
CA ASP A 2 6.28 -23.98 7.04
C ASP A 2 6.18 -22.51 7.45
N SER A 3 7.32 -22.01 7.91
CA SER A 3 7.65 -20.60 8.06
C SER A 3 7.76 -19.99 6.66
N ALA A 4 6.63 -19.52 6.12
CA ALA A 4 6.63 -18.70 4.93
C ALA A 4 7.51 -17.47 5.17
N ALA A 5 8.57 -17.34 4.37
CA ALA A 5 9.50 -16.23 4.40
C ALA A 5 8.71 -14.91 4.38
N ARG A 6 8.71 -14.22 5.51
CA ARG A 6 8.23 -12.83 5.60
C ARG A 6 9.13 -12.02 4.69
N SER A 7 8.64 -11.62 3.52
CA SER A 7 9.23 -10.49 2.81
C SER A 7 9.10 -9.31 3.76
N THR A 8 10.17 -8.98 4.47
CA THR A 8 10.27 -7.75 5.24
C THR A 8 10.11 -6.61 4.26
N VAL A 9 8.93 -6.00 4.25
CA VAL A 9 8.76 -4.69 3.64
C VAL A 9 9.78 -3.79 4.31
N SER A 10 10.77 -3.31 3.55
CA SER A 10 11.67 -2.28 4.03
C SER A 10 10.84 -1.04 4.36
N PRO A 11 11.07 -0.41 5.52
CA PRO A 11 10.36 0.81 5.87
C PRO A 11 10.60 1.86 4.80
N LEU A 12 9.52 2.42 4.25
CA LEU A 12 9.59 3.53 3.32
C LEU A 12 9.91 4.80 4.11
N SER A 13 10.73 5.67 3.53
CA SER A 13 10.97 6.98 4.14
C SER A 13 9.69 7.83 4.10
N THR A 14 9.50 8.69 5.09
CA THR A 14 8.37 9.64 5.14
C THR A 14 8.30 10.48 3.85
N ALA A 15 9.45 10.97 3.37
CA ALA A 15 9.54 11.73 2.13
C ALA A 15 9.05 10.93 0.90
N THR A 16 9.38 9.63 0.84
CA THR A 16 8.91 8.74 -0.22
C THR A 16 7.39 8.57 -0.17
N LEU A 17 6.82 8.38 1.02
CA LEU A 17 5.38 8.26 1.24
C LEU A 17 4.64 9.57 0.88
N ASP A 18 5.15 10.71 1.30
CA ASP A 18 4.57 12.02 1.03
C ASP A 18 4.55 12.34 -0.47
N ARG A 19 5.59 11.92 -1.20
CA ARG A 19 5.61 12.04 -2.67
C ARG A 19 4.47 11.26 -3.32
N LEU A 20 4.18 10.04 -2.86
CA LEU A 20 3.05 9.27 -3.39
C LEU A 20 1.72 9.93 -3.03
N ARG A 21 1.56 10.37 -1.78
CA ARG A 21 0.34 11.06 -1.30
C ARG A 21 0.06 12.33 -2.09
N ALA A 22 1.09 13.11 -2.39
CA ALA A 22 0.94 14.32 -3.20
C ALA A 22 0.60 14.02 -4.67
N GLY A 23 0.96 12.84 -5.17
CA GLY A 23 0.76 12.41 -6.56
C GLY A 23 -0.60 11.75 -6.83
N ILE A 24 -1.39 11.44 -5.80
CA ILE A 24 -2.72 10.84 -5.96
C ILE A 24 -3.80 11.72 -5.33
N GLN A 25 -4.99 11.73 -5.91
CA GLN A 25 -6.19 12.35 -5.33
C GLN A 25 -6.90 11.43 -4.34
N GLY A 26 -6.73 10.12 -4.52
CA GLY A 26 -7.23 9.10 -3.61
C GLY A 26 -6.45 8.98 -2.29
N ILE A 27 -6.61 7.84 -1.61
CA ILE A 27 -6.05 7.63 -0.27
C ILE A 27 -4.90 6.63 -0.34
N VAL A 28 -3.77 6.94 0.30
CA VAL A 28 -2.69 5.99 0.58
C VAL A 28 -2.80 5.52 2.02
N PHE A 29 -3.05 4.23 2.22
CA PHE A 29 -2.98 3.59 3.53
C PHE A 29 -1.57 3.01 3.73
N ASP A 30 -0.90 3.44 4.79
CA ASP A 30 0.28 2.78 5.35
C ASP A 30 -0.11 2.01 6.62
N PRO A 31 0.77 1.16 7.21
CA PRO A 31 0.43 0.36 8.39
C PRO A 31 -0.02 1.15 9.63
N ASP A 32 0.33 2.43 9.73
CA ASP A 32 -0.06 3.31 10.84
C ASP A 32 -1.41 4.02 10.58
N HIS A 33 -1.94 3.94 9.37
CA HIS A 33 -3.25 4.51 9.04
C HIS A 33 -4.38 3.71 9.71
N ALA A 34 -5.30 4.39 10.41
CA ALA A 34 -6.38 3.76 11.18
C ALA A 34 -7.23 2.75 10.38
N GLU A 35 -7.48 3.03 9.10
CA GLU A 35 -8.25 2.15 8.21
C GLU A 35 -7.43 1.05 7.51
N TYR A 36 -6.11 0.96 7.71
CA TYR A 36 -5.24 0.01 7.00
C TYR A 36 -5.66 -1.45 7.18
N GLU A 37 -5.95 -1.86 8.42
CA GLU A 37 -6.36 -3.23 8.74
C GLU A 37 -7.68 -3.63 8.06
N THR A 38 -8.56 -2.67 7.80
CA THR A 38 -9.79 -2.90 7.04
C THR A 38 -9.51 -2.89 5.54
N ALA A 39 -8.72 -1.92 5.06
CA ALA A 39 -8.41 -1.74 3.64
C ALA A 39 -7.64 -2.91 3.02
N ARG A 40 -6.82 -3.63 3.80
CA ARG A 40 -6.03 -4.78 3.32
C ARG A 40 -6.83 -6.08 3.18
N ARG A 41 -8.05 -6.15 3.70
CA ARG A 41 -8.85 -7.38 3.70
C ARG A 41 -9.41 -7.66 2.31
N VAL A 42 -9.23 -8.90 1.87
CA VAL A 42 -9.87 -9.45 0.68
C VAL A 42 -10.98 -10.42 1.09
N TRP A 43 -11.85 -10.76 0.14
CA TRP A 43 -12.99 -11.65 0.40
C TRP A 43 -12.58 -13.02 0.95
N ASN A 44 -11.46 -13.57 0.47
CA ASN A 44 -10.93 -14.82 0.99
C ASN A 44 -10.20 -14.58 2.32
N GLY A 45 -10.90 -14.81 3.44
CA GLY A 45 -10.38 -14.64 4.79
C GLY A 45 -9.17 -15.52 5.17
N MET A 46 -8.81 -16.51 4.34
CA MET A 46 -7.58 -17.28 4.54
C MET A 46 -6.33 -16.51 4.08
N ILE A 47 -6.49 -15.41 3.34
CA ILE A 47 -5.37 -14.59 2.85
C ILE A 47 -5.11 -13.44 3.83
N ASP A 48 -4.06 -13.58 4.65
CA ASP A 48 -3.56 -12.52 5.53
C ASP A 48 -2.27 -11.91 4.97
N ARG A 49 -2.42 -10.98 4.02
CA ARG A 49 -1.28 -10.20 3.49
C ARG A 49 -1.21 -8.82 4.13
N ARG A 50 0.02 -8.32 4.31
CA ARG A 50 0.33 -7.01 4.90
C ARG A 50 1.18 -6.20 3.92
N PRO A 51 0.55 -5.52 2.93
CA PRO A 51 1.26 -4.68 1.98
C PRO A 51 1.99 -3.51 2.66
N ALA A 52 3.08 -3.04 2.06
CA ALA A 52 3.77 -1.83 2.50
C ALA A 52 2.87 -0.60 2.47
N LEU A 53 2.07 -0.49 1.41
CA LEU A 53 1.14 0.58 1.14
C LEU A 53 -0.07 0.03 0.37
N ILE A 54 -1.20 0.71 0.49
CA ILE A 54 -2.40 0.47 -0.33
C ILE A 54 -2.81 1.81 -0.94
N ALA A 55 -2.77 1.92 -2.26
CA ALA A 55 -3.24 3.10 -2.98
C ALA A 55 -4.68 2.88 -3.47
N ARG A 56 -5.65 3.54 -2.83
CA ARG A 56 -7.04 3.56 -3.28
C ARG A 56 -7.23 4.71 -4.27
N CYS A 57 -7.09 4.38 -5.54
CA CYS A 57 -7.19 5.31 -6.66
C CYS A 57 -8.64 5.72 -6.92
N THR A 58 -8.86 6.98 -7.27
CA THR A 58 -10.17 7.55 -7.65
C THR A 58 -10.34 7.68 -9.17
N GLY A 59 -9.26 7.55 -9.94
CA GLY A 59 -9.28 7.62 -11.39
C GLY A 59 -7.96 7.21 -12.05
N VAL A 60 -7.88 7.39 -13.37
CA VAL A 60 -6.75 6.95 -14.19
C VAL A 60 -5.43 7.63 -13.78
N ALA A 61 -5.47 8.93 -13.46
CA ALA A 61 -4.29 9.69 -13.05
C ALA A 61 -3.64 9.10 -11.78
N ASP A 62 -4.46 8.73 -10.78
CA ASP A 62 -3.98 8.08 -9.55
C ASP A 62 -3.29 6.75 -9.84
N VAL A 63 -3.87 5.94 -10.73
CA VAL A 63 -3.30 4.64 -11.13
C VAL A 63 -1.94 4.84 -11.80
N GLN A 64 -1.83 5.80 -12.71
CA GLN A 64 -0.57 6.14 -13.38
C GLN A 64 0.50 6.58 -12.36
N ALA A 65 0.15 7.46 -11.42
CA ALA A 65 1.06 7.92 -10.38
C ALA A 65 1.52 6.79 -9.46
N ALA A 66 0.60 5.91 -9.03
CA ALA A 66 0.92 4.75 -8.19
C ALA A 66 1.84 3.75 -8.91
N LEU A 67 1.60 3.49 -10.20
CA LEU A 67 2.47 2.62 -11.00
C LEU A 67 3.85 3.23 -11.23
N ALA A 68 3.93 4.53 -11.50
CA ALA A 68 5.21 5.24 -11.65
C ALA A 68 6.01 5.17 -10.35
N PHE A 69 5.36 5.37 -9.20
CA PHE A 69 5.97 5.24 -7.89
C PHE A 69 6.50 3.82 -7.63
N ALA A 70 5.73 2.78 -7.95
CA ALA A 70 6.11 1.39 -7.68
C ALA A 70 7.28 0.87 -8.52
N ARG A 71 7.64 1.57 -9.61
CA ARG A 71 8.76 1.21 -10.51
C ARG A 71 10.09 1.85 -10.11
N ALA A 72 10.06 2.87 -9.26
CA ALA A 72 11.23 3.65 -8.85
C ALA A 72 11.98 2.98 -7.69
#